data_AF-A0AAN8NMP2-F1
#
_entry.id   AF-A0AAN8NMP2-F1
#
_cell.length_a   1.000
_cell.length_b   1.000
_cell.length_c   1.000
_cell.angle_alpha   90.00
_cell.angle_beta   90.00
_cell.angle_gamma   90.00
#
_symmetry.space_group_name_H-M   'P 1'
#
loop_
_entity.id
_entity.type
_entity.pdbx_description
1 polymer ?
#
loop_
_entity_poly.entity_id
_entity_poly.type
_entity_poly.pdbx_seq_one_letter_code
_entity_poly.pdbx_strand_id
1 'polypeptide(L)'
;MPQPSVSPIPAVAWNVLEDAEMKELIKMYGKTYHLWQVDKHDVPMGEPQLMSTYTKEDQVPSGLRTFLENRDKGLGISTAEKKERRQGIKRPDTDKHDEVDQAWKKA
;
A
#
# COMPACT_ATOMS: atom_id res chain seq x y z
N MET A 1 2.29 -1.82 -8.31
CA MET A 1 3.51 -2.58 -8.58
C MET A 1 4.25 -1.99 -9.77
N PRO A 2 5.57 -1.79 -9.69
CA PRO A 2 6.40 -1.49 -10.86
C PRO A 2 6.48 -2.71 -11.78
N GLN A 3 6.62 -2.48 -13.07
CA GLN A 3 6.90 -3.55 -14.03
C GLN A 3 8.36 -4.00 -13.87
N PRO A 4 8.66 -5.31 -13.79
CA PRO A 4 10.03 -5.80 -13.82
C PRO A 4 10.72 -5.37 -15.12
N SER A 5 11.99 -4.95 -15.03
CA SER A 5 12.78 -4.50 -16.18
C SER A 5 12.93 -5.55 -17.29
N VAL A 6 12.82 -6.83 -16.93
CA VAL A 6 12.91 -7.99 -17.84
C VAL A 6 11.55 -8.51 -18.32
N SER A 7 10.45 -7.83 -17.98
CA SER A 7 9.11 -8.30 -18.33
C SER A 7 8.89 -8.27 -19.85
N PRO A 8 8.49 -9.40 -20.47
CA PRO A 8 8.25 -9.47 -21.91
C PRO A 8 6.90 -8.85 -22.32
N ILE A 9 6.10 -8.39 -21.35
CA ILE A 9 4.75 -7.87 -21.58
C ILE A 9 4.81 -6.35 -21.80
N PRO A 10 4.12 -5.79 -22.79
CA PRO A 10 4.04 -4.34 -22.98
C PRO A 10 3.45 -3.62 -21.75
N ALA A 11 3.90 -2.40 -21.48
CA ALA A 11 3.48 -1.62 -20.29
C ALA A 11 1.96 -1.41 -20.20
N VAL A 12 1.26 -1.28 -21.33
CA VAL A 12 -0.20 -1.16 -21.36
C VAL A 12 -0.88 -2.42 -20.80
N ALA A 13 -0.46 -3.60 -21.26
CA ALA A 13 -0.99 -4.86 -20.77
C ALA A 13 -0.62 -5.09 -19.29
N TRP A 14 0.59 -4.66 -18.86
CA TRP A 14 0.97 -4.67 -17.45
C TRP A 14 0.04 -3.82 -16.58
N ASN A 15 -0.32 -2.62 -17.03
CA ASN A 15 -1.22 -1.73 -16.29
C ASN A 15 -2.62 -2.34 -16.14
N VAL A 16 -3.14 -3.01 -17.17
CA VAL A 16 -4.44 -3.70 -17.10
C VAL A 16 -4.43 -4.81 -16.05
N LEU A 17 -3.35 -5.61 -16.02
CA LEU A 17 -3.17 -6.65 -15.01
C LEU A 17 -3.05 -6.06 -13.60
N GLU A 18 -2.22 -5.01 -13.45
CA GLU A 18 -2.06 -4.31 -12.18
C GLU A 18 -3.40 -3.79 -11.65
N ASP A 19 -4.22 -3.19 -12.51
CA ASP A 19 -5.51 -2.63 -12.10
C ASP A 19 -6.54 -3.72 -11.78
N ALA A 20 -6.49 -4.89 -12.45
CA ALA A 20 -7.29 -6.04 -12.09
C ALA A 20 -6.94 -6.56 -10.69
N GLU A 21 -5.64 -6.66 -10.36
CA GLU A 21 -5.20 -7.02 -9.02
C GLU A 21 -5.62 -5.98 -7.97
N MET A 22 -5.52 -4.68 -8.28
CA MET A 22 -5.96 -3.63 -7.36
C MET A 22 -7.46 -3.74 -7.02
N LYS A 23 -8.30 -4.23 -7.93
CA LYS A 23 -9.74 -4.47 -7.66
C LYS A 23 -9.99 -5.59 -6.65
N GLU A 24 -9.10 -6.58 -6.58
CA GLU A 24 -9.18 -7.62 -5.55
C GLU A 24 -8.55 -7.15 -4.24
N LEU A 25 -7.39 -6.46 -4.30
CA LEU A 25 -6.71 -5.95 -3.11
C LEU A 25 -7.56 -4.95 -2.32
N ILE A 26 -8.34 -4.09 -2.98
CA ILE A 26 -9.15 -3.06 -2.30
C ILE A 26 -10.24 -3.65 -1.40
N LYS A 27 -10.60 -4.93 -1.59
CA LYS A 27 -11.58 -5.64 -0.76
C LYS A 27 -10.98 -6.12 0.56
N MET A 28 -9.65 -6.23 0.64
CA MET A 28 -8.96 -6.74 1.81
C MET A 28 -8.72 -5.66 2.85
N TYR A 29 -8.89 -6.04 4.11
CA TYR A 29 -8.59 -5.18 5.24
C TYR A 29 -7.32 -5.70 5.94
N GLY A 30 -6.22 -4.95 5.78
CA GLY A 30 -4.89 -5.39 6.18
C GLY A 30 -4.53 -5.00 7.61
N LYS A 31 -4.60 -5.97 8.52
CA LYS A 31 -3.95 -5.94 9.84
C LYS A 31 -2.99 -7.11 9.95
N THR A 32 -1.79 -6.86 10.43
CA THR A 32 -0.75 -7.89 10.50
C THR A 32 0.04 -7.77 11.78
N TYR A 33 0.24 -8.88 12.48
CA TYR A 33 1.21 -8.94 13.57
C TYR A 33 2.61 -9.18 13.00
N HIS A 34 3.52 -8.24 13.23
CA HIS A 34 4.93 -8.39 12.89
C HIS A 34 5.71 -8.78 14.14
N LEU A 35 6.41 -9.92 14.08
CA LEU A 35 7.27 -10.42 15.15
C LEU A 35 8.73 -10.01 14.95
N TRP A 36 9.07 -9.45 13.79
CA TRP A 36 10.43 -9.03 13.47
C TRP A 36 10.53 -7.52 13.34
N GLN A 37 11.26 -6.91 14.28
CA GLN A 37 11.62 -5.51 14.26
C GLN A 37 13.05 -5.36 13.70
N VAL A 38 13.16 -5.27 12.37
CA VAL A 38 14.45 -5.23 11.65
C VAL A 38 15.38 -4.11 12.11
N ASP A 39 14.81 -3.01 12.62
CA ASP A 39 15.58 -1.86 13.11
C ASP A 39 16.16 -2.08 14.52
N LYS A 40 15.71 -3.11 15.24
CA LYS A 40 16.13 -3.41 16.62
C LYS A 40 16.88 -4.72 16.76
N HIS A 41 16.57 -5.72 15.93
CA HIS A 41 17.10 -7.07 16.05
C HIS A 41 17.43 -7.66 14.68
N ASP A 42 18.63 -8.24 14.58
CA ASP A 42 19.11 -8.93 13.36
C ASP A 42 18.35 -10.24 13.08
N VAL A 43 17.65 -10.76 14.07
CA VAL A 43 16.86 -12.00 14.00
C VAL A 43 15.40 -11.69 14.35
N PRO A 44 14.43 -12.50 13.87
CA PRO A 44 12.99 -12.31 14.09
C PRO A 44 12.56 -12.68 15.52
N MET A 45 13.25 -12.11 16.50
CA MET A 45 12.99 -12.23 17.92
C MET A 45 12.48 -10.87 18.39
N GLY A 46 11.21 -10.79 18.74
CA GLY A 46 10.57 -9.55 19.16
C GLY A 46 9.15 -9.79 19.63
N GLU A 47 8.64 -8.89 20.46
CA GLU A 47 7.22 -8.90 20.82
C GLU A 47 6.36 -8.62 19.58
N PRO A 48 5.18 -9.28 19.46
CA PRO A 48 4.29 -9.07 18.34
C PRO A 48 3.78 -7.63 18.32
N GLN A 49 4.07 -6.90 17.25
CA GLN A 49 3.57 -5.54 17.00
C GLN A 49 2.38 -5.60 16.05
N LEU A 50 1.25 -5.01 16.45
CA LEU A 50 0.11 -4.83 15.57
C LEU A 50 0.41 -3.71 14.57
N MET A 51 0.53 -4.06 13.30
CA MET A 51 0.71 -3.12 12.20
C MET A 51 -0.61 -2.94 11.45
N SER A 52 -0.91 -1.69 11.10
CA SER A 52 -2.08 -1.31 10.32
C SER A 52 -1.66 -0.52 9.09
N THR A 53 -2.43 -0.66 8.02
CA THR A 53 -2.15 0.05 6.76
C THR A 53 -2.65 1.49 6.83
N TYR A 54 -1.96 2.41 6.15
CA TYR A 54 -2.47 3.76 5.93
C TYR A 54 -3.72 3.72 5.04
N THR A 55 -4.78 4.37 5.50
CA THR A 55 -6.07 4.50 4.78
C THR A 55 -6.28 5.91 4.23
N LYS A 56 -5.53 6.89 4.71
CA LYS A 56 -5.59 8.29 4.30
C LYS A 56 -4.19 8.90 4.23
N GLU A 57 -4.03 9.92 3.39
CA GLU A 57 -2.74 10.61 3.20
C GLU A 57 -2.27 11.35 4.46
N ASP A 58 -3.19 11.83 5.30
CA ASP A 58 -2.90 12.56 6.55
C ASP A 58 -2.34 11.67 7.68
N GLN A 59 -2.43 10.36 7.53
CA GLN A 59 -1.88 9.39 8.47
C GLN A 59 -0.37 9.15 8.27
N VAL A 60 0.16 9.54 7.10
CA VAL A 60 1.57 9.34 6.79
C VAL A 60 2.41 10.40 7.52
N PRO A 61 3.50 10.02 8.20
CA PRO A 61 4.44 10.96 8.80
C PRO A 61 4.92 12.03 7.81
N SER A 62 5.37 13.17 8.34
CA SER A 62 5.86 14.28 7.51
C SER A 62 6.91 13.82 6.50
N GLY A 63 6.75 14.22 5.23
CA GLY A 63 7.65 13.83 4.14
C GLY A 63 7.08 12.83 3.13
N LEU A 64 5.78 12.49 3.18
CA LEU A 64 5.11 11.64 2.18
C LEU A 64 5.50 11.98 0.74
N ARG A 65 5.49 13.27 0.38
CA ARG A 65 5.86 13.73 -0.96
C ARG A 65 7.28 13.35 -1.34
N THR A 66 8.25 13.64 -0.47
CA THR A 66 9.67 13.29 -0.69
C THR A 66 9.86 11.78 -0.81
N PHE A 67 9.17 10.98 0.02
CA PHE A 67 9.23 9.52 -0.07
C PHE A 67 8.67 8.99 -1.40
N LEU A 68 7.55 9.54 -1.85
CA LEU A 68 6.96 9.18 -3.15
C LEU A 68 7.89 9.56 -4.30
N GLU A 69 8.44 10.78 -4.31
CA GLU A 69 9.36 11.25 -5.36
C GLU A 69 10.62 10.37 -5.45
N ASN A 70 11.24 10.04 -4.31
CA ASN A 70 12.41 9.16 -4.27
C ASN A 70 12.10 7.75 -4.79
N ARG A 71 10.96 7.18 -4.36
CA ARG A 71 10.50 5.86 -4.81
C ARG A 71 10.19 5.86 -6.30
N ASP A 72 9.47 6.85 -6.78
CA ASP A 72 9.05 7.00 -8.18
C ASP A 72 10.27 7.10 -9.10
N LYS A 73 11.28 7.88 -8.69
CA LYS A 73 12.58 7.94 -9.38
C LYS A 73 13.30 6.59 -9.38
N GLY A 74 13.34 5.90 -8.24
CA GLY A 74 14.04 4.61 -8.11
C GLY A 74 13.40 3.48 -8.90
N LEU A 75 12.07 3.51 -9.06
CA LEU A 75 11.30 2.47 -9.74
C LEU A 75 10.89 2.83 -11.17
N GLY A 76 11.15 4.07 -11.61
CA GLY A 76 10.72 4.55 -12.93
C GLY A 76 9.20 4.57 -13.09
N ILE A 77 8.47 4.94 -12.04
CA ILE A 77 6.99 4.98 -12.04
C ILE A 77 6.48 6.37 -11.69
N SER A 78 5.22 6.67 -12.03
CA SER A 78 4.53 7.90 -11.63
C SER A 78 3.38 7.58 -10.67
N THR A 79 3.43 8.14 -9.46
CA THR A 79 2.33 8.04 -8.49
C THR A 79 1.08 8.74 -9.02
N ALA A 80 1.22 9.90 -9.66
CA ALA A 80 0.10 10.68 -10.17
C ALA A 80 -0.68 9.91 -11.25
N GLU A 81 0.03 9.33 -12.22
CA GLU A 81 -0.58 8.52 -13.28
C GLU A 81 -1.27 7.27 -12.72
N LYS A 82 -0.61 6.57 -11.78
CA LYS A 82 -1.21 5.40 -11.12
C LYS A 82 -2.44 5.79 -10.29
N LYS A 83 -2.45 6.96 -9.65
CA LYS A 83 -3.60 7.47 -8.89
C LYS A 83 -4.77 7.75 -9.82
N GLU A 84 -4.53 8.46 -10.93
CA GLU A 84 -5.54 8.76 -11.95
C GLU A 84 -6.18 7.49 -12.52
N ARG A 85 -5.35 6.54 -12.96
CA ARG A 85 -5.84 5.29 -13.55
C ARG A 85 -6.71 4.46 -12.62
N ARG A 86 -6.45 4.52 -11.31
CA ARG A 86 -7.17 3.76 -10.28
C ARG A 86 -8.39 4.49 -9.72
N GLN A 87 -8.70 5.71 -10.14
CA GLN A 87 -9.86 6.46 -9.63
C GLN A 87 -11.18 5.70 -9.81
N GLY A 88 -11.29 4.87 -10.86
CA GLY A 88 -12.46 4.04 -11.12
C GLY A 88 -12.60 2.81 -10.21
N ILE A 89 -11.58 2.45 -9.42
CA ILE A 89 -11.61 1.30 -8.52
C ILE A 89 -12.33 1.69 -7.24
N LYS A 90 -13.59 1.26 -7.12
CA LYS A 90 -14.39 1.50 -5.92
C LYS A 90 -14.10 0.43 -4.87
N ARG A 91 -13.94 0.89 -3.62
CA ARG A 91 -13.93 -0.01 -2.47
C ARG A 91 -15.33 -0.65 -2.37
N PRO A 92 -15.44 -1.96 -2.12
CA PRO A 92 -16.75 -2.55 -1.82
C PRO A 92 -17.39 -1.86 -0.61
N ASP A 93 -18.72 -1.76 -0.62
CA ASP A 93 -19.53 -1.34 0.54
C ASP A 93 -19.58 -2.45 1.60
N THR A 94 -18.49 -3.20 1.79
CA THR A 94 -18.38 -4.10 2.93
C THR A 94 -18.42 -3.23 4.17
N ASP A 95 -19.39 -3.53 5.03
CA ASP A 95 -19.67 -2.81 6.26
C ASP A 95 -18.35 -2.43 6.92
N LYS A 96 -18.10 -1.12 7.00
CA LYS A 96 -17.04 -0.62 7.85
C LYS A 96 -17.41 -1.10 9.24
N HIS A 97 -16.80 -2.19 9.67
CA HIS A 97 -16.74 -2.48 11.09
C HIS A 97 -15.83 -1.39 11.67
N ASP A 98 -16.42 -0.23 11.96
CA ASP A 98 -15.75 0.93 12.56
C ASP A 98 -15.06 0.50 13.87
N GLU A 99 -15.57 -0.53 14.51
CA GLU A 99 -14.99 -1.19 15.68
C GLU A 99 -13.66 -1.93 15.41
N VAL A 100 -13.38 -2.32 14.17
CA VAL A 100 -12.13 -2.96 13.77
C VAL A 100 -11.08 -1.91 13.39
N ASP A 101 -11.45 -0.76 12.81
CA ASP A 101 -10.49 0.28 12.40
C ASP A 101 -10.07 1.24 13.54
N GLN A 102 -9.66 0.67 14.67
CA GLN A 102 -9.28 1.44 15.86
C GLN A 102 -7.90 2.11 15.75
N ALA A 103 -7.00 1.60 14.90
CA ALA A 103 -5.61 2.08 14.82
C ALA A 103 -5.49 3.58 14.50
N TRP A 104 -6.50 4.15 13.82
CA TRP A 104 -6.54 5.55 13.41
C TRP A 104 -7.63 6.37 14.12
N LYS A 105 -8.35 5.80 15.08
CA LYS A 105 -9.28 6.57 15.91
C LYS A 105 -8.46 7.46 16.84
N LYS A 106 -8.73 8.76 16.80
CA LYS A 106 -8.21 9.68 17.81
C LYS A 106 -8.89 9.37 19.14
N ALA A 107 -8.09 9.27 20.20
CA ALA A 107 -8.59 9.14 21.57
C ALA A 107 -9.36 10.39 22.00
#